data_AF-A0A955JWX3-F1
#
_entry.id   AF-A0A955JWX3-F1
#
_cell.length_a   1.000
_cell.length_b   1.000
_cell.length_c   1.000
_cell.angle_alpha   90.00
_cell.angle_beta   90.00
_cell.angle_gamma   90.00
#
_symmetry.space_group_name_H-M   'P 1'
#
loop_
_entity.id
_entity.type
_entity.pdbx_description
1 polymer ?
#
loop_
_entity_poly.entity_id
_entity_poly.type
_entity_poly.pdbx_seq_one_letter_code
_entity_poly.pdbx_strand_id
1 'polypeptide(L)'
;MAKPKVVELIKQIERTRGNVSAIARAYDVSRTAVYLWINASPTLQQALDDSRERMVDDAESVLYKQVVQDQNMQAVMYVLNNSPQAKRRGWGPKQEIEHSGKGEDGA
;
A
#
# COMPACT_ATOMS: atom_id res chain seq x y z
N MET A 1 19.85 23.18 12.08
CA MET A 1 20.77 22.23 11.41
C MET A 1 20.87 22.61 9.93
N ALA A 2 22.04 22.44 9.29
CA ALA A 2 22.17 22.66 7.84
C ALA A 2 21.50 21.52 7.04
N LYS A 3 20.98 21.80 5.83
CA LYS A 3 20.37 20.79 4.96
C LYS A 3 21.40 19.68 4.66
N PRO A 4 21.08 18.39 4.89
CA PRO A 4 21.99 17.29 4.60
C PRO A 4 22.25 17.15 3.09
N LYS A 5 23.32 16.44 2.72
CA LYS A 5 23.60 16.18 1.30
C LYS A 5 22.51 15.29 0.71
N VAL A 6 22.23 15.45 -0.59
CA VAL A 6 21.21 14.65 -1.30
C VAL A 6 21.43 13.15 -1.10
N VAL A 7 22.67 12.68 -1.19
CA VAL A 7 23.03 11.26 -0.99
C VAL A 7 22.69 10.76 0.42
N GLU A 8 22.85 11.59 1.45
CA GLU A 8 22.53 11.22 2.84
C GLU A 8 21.01 11.15 3.04
N LEU A 9 20.27 12.08 2.42
CA LEU A 9 18.81 12.06 2.42
C LEU A 9 18.27 10.82 1.70
N ILE A 10 18.82 10.44 0.54
CA ILE A 10 18.42 9.21 -0.19
C ILE A 10 18.58 7.99 0.72
N LYS A 11 19.76 7.80 1.33
CA LYS A 11 20.02 6.69 2.25
C LYS A 11 19.03 6.67 3.40
N GLN A 12 18.68 7.84 3.94
CA GLN A 12 17.72 7.91 5.04
C GLN A 12 16.28 7.61 4.59
N ILE A 13 15.89 8.04 3.39
CA ILE A 13 14.59 7.71 2.77
C ILE A 13 14.48 6.18 2.62
N GLU A 14 15.49 5.53 2.05
CA GLU A 14 15.52 4.07 1.88
C GLU A 14 15.44 3.33 3.24
N ARG A 15 16.27 3.73 4.21
CA ARG A 15 16.29 3.11 5.55
C ARG A 15 14.96 3.21 6.28
N THR A 16 14.24 4.29 6.05
CA THR A 16 12.93 4.55 6.68
C THR A 16 11.76 4.12 5.79
N ARG A 17 12.03 3.49 4.64
CA ARG A 17 11.01 3.05 3.67
C ARG A 17 10.04 4.18 3.32
N GLY A 18 10.59 5.38 3.10
CA GLY A 18 9.81 6.57 2.76
C GLY A 18 8.97 7.18 3.90
N ASN A 19 9.18 6.77 5.16
CA ASN A 19 8.49 7.36 6.30
C ASN A 19 9.06 8.74 6.66
N VAL A 20 8.44 9.79 6.12
CA VAL A 20 8.85 11.20 6.32
C VAL A 20 8.89 11.60 7.80
N SER A 21 8.02 11.08 8.64
CA SER A 21 8.04 11.34 10.09
C SER A 21 9.30 10.76 10.76
N ALA A 22 9.75 9.59 10.32
CA ALA A 22 10.99 8.99 10.80
C ALA A 22 12.23 9.76 10.32
N ILE A 23 12.22 10.25 9.07
CA ILE A 23 13.29 11.11 8.53
C ILE A 23 13.37 12.42 9.32
N ALA A 24 12.23 13.07 9.56
CA ALA A 24 12.14 14.30 10.34
C ALA A 24 12.72 14.15 11.74
N ARG A 25 12.40 13.05 12.44
CA ARG A 25 12.99 12.73 13.75
C ARG A 25 14.49 12.46 13.69
N ALA A 26 14.97 11.81 12.63
CA ALA A 26 16.40 11.51 12.47
C ALA A 26 17.27 12.76 12.27
N TYR A 27 16.69 13.83 11.71
CA TYR A 27 17.38 15.10 11.45
C TYR A 27 16.95 16.23 12.40
N ASP A 28 16.11 15.95 13.41
CA ASP A 28 15.55 16.93 14.35
C ASP A 28 14.94 18.16 13.65
N VAL A 29 14.09 17.91 12.66
CA VAL A 29 13.38 18.94 11.89
C VAL A 29 11.89 18.64 11.78
N SER A 30 11.11 19.62 11.31
CA SER A 30 9.70 19.39 10.99
C SER A 30 9.55 18.53 9.73
N ARG A 31 8.44 17.79 9.63
CA ARG A 31 8.06 17.07 8.39
C ARG A 31 7.99 18.00 7.19
N THR A 32 7.49 19.23 7.40
CA THR A 32 7.42 20.26 6.36
C THR A 32 8.81 20.59 5.80
N ALA A 33 9.84 20.71 6.64
CA ALA A 33 11.20 20.95 6.17
C ALA A 33 11.70 19.79 5.28
N VAL A 34 11.41 18.55 5.66
CA VAL A 34 11.77 17.37 4.85
C VAL A 34 11.04 17.38 3.50
N TYR A 35 9.73 17.68 3.49
CA TYR A 35 8.98 17.81 2.23
C TYR A 35 9.54 18.92 1.34
N LEU A 36 9.94 20.07 1.91
CA LEU A 36 10.59 21.13 1.13
C LEU A 36 11.89 20.64 0.50
N TRP A 37 12.70 19.85 1.21
CA TRP A 37 13.93 19.29 0.64
C TRP A 37 13.66 18.31 -0.48
N ILE A 38 12.67 17.44 -0.32
CA ILE A 38 12.26 16.44 -1.31
C ILE A 38 11.69 17.11 -2.55
N ASN A 39 10.74 18.03 -2.40
CA ASN A 39 10.08 18.72 -3.52
C ASN A 39 11.07 19.59 -4.32
N ALA A 40 12.13 20.08 -3.69
CA ALA A 40 13.18 20.83 -4.37
C ALA A 40 14.17 19.95 -5.18
N SER A 41 14.04 18.62 -5.16
CA SER A 41 14.94 17.70 -5.87
C SER A 41 14.18 16.55 -6.52
N PRO A 42 14.16 16.45 -7.86
CA PRO A 42 13.55 15.32 -8.57
C PRO A 42 14.13 13.98 -8.12
N THR A 43 15.43 13.91 -7.84
CA THR A 43 16.10 12.69 -7.36
C THR A 43 15.60 12.25 -5.98
N LEU A 44 15.31 13.18 -5.07
CA LEU A 44 14.75 12.84 -3.76
C LEU A 44 13.28 12.42 -3.85
N GLN A 45 12.52 12.98 -4.79
CA GLN A 45 11.16 12.54 -5.08
C GLN A 45 11.16 11.09 -5.59
N GLN A 46 12.00 10.78 -6.58
CA GLN A 46 12.13 9.42 -7.10
C GLN A 46 12.52 8.42 -6.00
N ALA A 47 13.53 8.76 -5.17
CA ALA A 47 13.94 7.90 -4.07
C ALA A 47 12.82 7.65 -3.04
N LEU A 48 11.96 8.65 -2.82
CA LEU A 48 10.80 8.52 -1.93
C LEU A 48 9.76 7.57 -2.52
N ASP A 49 9.45 7.72 -3.80
CA ASP A 49 8.46 6.91 -4.50
C ASP A 49 8.94 5.46 -4.60
N ASP A 50 10.19 5.23 -5.03
CA ASP A 50 10.80 3.89 -5.08
C ASP A 50 10.79 3.19 -3.71
N SER A 51 11.07 3.95 -2.64
CA SER A 51 11.06 3.40 -1.27
C SER A 51 9.66 3.07 -0.78
N ARG A 52 8.63 3.74 -1.30
CA ARG A 52 7.22 3.46 -0.97
C ARG A 52 6.69 2.26 -1.72
N GLU A 53 7.01 2.13 -3.01
CA GLU A 53 6.70 0.92 -3.78
C GLU A 53 7.33 -0.31 -3.11
N ARG A 54 8.61 -0.22 -2.73
CA ARG A 54 9.27 -1.30 -1.98
C ARG A 54 8.60 -1.63 -0.65
N MET A 55 8.04 -0.64 0.05
CA MET A 55 7.29 -0.91 1.29
C MET A 55 6.02 -1.71 1.01
N VAL A 56 5.35 -1.46 -0.12
CA VAL A 56 4.18 -2.24 -0.55
C VAL A 56 4.60 -3.66 -0.90
N ASP A 57 5.68 -3.84 -1.67
CA ASP A 57 6.24 -5.17 -2.00
C ASP A 57 6.57 -5.99 -0.73
N ASP A 58 7.15 -5.33 0.27
CA ASP A 58 7.44 -5.95 1.57
C ASP A 58 6.15 -6.38 2.29
N ALA A 59 5.11 -5.56 2.24
CA ALA A 59 3.81 -5.87 2.83
C ALA A 59 3.12 -7.04 2.10
N GLU A 60 3.22 -7.12 0.77
CA GLU A 60 2.75 -8.25 -0.03
C GLU A 60 3.48 -9.54 0.34
N SER A 61 4.80 -9.47 0.52
CA SER A 61 5.62 -10.59 0.95
C SER A 61 5.22 -11.10 2.35
N VAL A 62 4.93 -10.18 3.27
CA VAL A 62 4.41 -10.53 4.61
C VAL A 62 3.02 -11.17 4.49
N LEU A 63 2.11 -10.60 3.69
CA LEU A 63 0.78 -11.17 3.47
C LEU A 63 0.88 -12.58 2.90
N TYR A 64 1.72 -12.79 1.89
CA TYR A 64 1.97 -14.10 1.29
C TYR A 64 2.45 -15.12 2.34
N LYS A 65 3.44 -14.73 3.17
CA LYS A 65 3.92 -15.58 4.26
C LYS A 65 2.80 -15.94 5.24
N GLN A 66 2.01 -14.95 5.65
CA GLN A 66 0.89 -15.15 6.57
C GLN A 66 -0.15 -16.12 6.01
N VAL A 67 -0.40 -16.09 4.70
CA VAL A 67 -1.33 -17.00 4.02
C VAL A 67 -0.77 -18.41 3.90
N VAL A 68 0.46 -18.55 3.40
CA VAL A 68 1.01 -19.85 2.97
C VAL A 68 1.71 -20.60 4.10
N GLN A 69 2.45 -19.89 4.95
CA GLN A 69 3.28 -20.51 5.99
C GLN A 69 2.57 -20.46 7.34
N ASP A 70 2.14 -19.27 7.77
CA ASP A 70 1.62 -19.08 9.12
C ASP A 70 0.11 -19.41 9.23
N GLN A 71 -0.54 -19.72 8.09
CA GLN A 71 -1.95 -20.09 7.98
C GLN A 71 -2.91 -19.13 8.72
N ASN A 72 -2.57 -17.84 8.72
CA ASN A 72 -3.37 -16.80 9.35
C ASN A 72 -4.72 -16.68 8.63
N MET A 73 -5.80 -17.11 9.29
CA MET A 73 -7.12 -17.18 8.67
C MET A 73 -7.65 -15.82 8.19
N GLN A 74 -7.30 -14.72 8.86
CA GLN A 74 -7.69 -13.38 8.42
C GLN A 74 -7.01 -13.00 7.10
N ALA A 75 -5.71 -13.30 6.98
CA ALA A 75 -4.95 -13.09 5.74
C ALA A 75 -5.48 -13.99 4.60
N VAL A 76 -5.77 -15.25 4.89
CA VAL A 76 -6.35 -16.21 3.93
C VAL A 76 -7.70 -15.71 3.41
N MET A 77 -8.60 -15.32 4.31
CA MET A 77 -9.92 -14.80 3.96
C MET A 77 -9.83 -13.49 3.18
N TYR A 78 -8.89 -12.60 3.54
CA TYR A 78 -8.64 -11.38 2.78
C TYR A 78 -8.27 -11.69 1.33
N VAL A 79 -7.32 -12.61 1.10
CA VAL A 79 -6.91 -12.98 -0.26
C VAL A 79 -8.05 -13.63 -1.04
N LEU A 80 -8.79 -14.56 -0.43
CA LEU A 80 -9.90 -15.26 -1.12
C LEU A 80 -11.04 -14.32 -1.50
N ASN A 81 -11.38 -13.34 -0.65
CA ASN A 81 -12.45 -12.39 -0.93
C ASN A 81 -12.05 -11.30 -1.93
N ASN A 82 -10.77 -10.98 -2.06
CA ASN A 82 -10.30 -9.86 -2.89
C ASN A 82 -9.63 -10.28 -4.20
N SER A 83 -9.15 -11.51 -4.32
CA SER A 83 -8.50 -12.04 -5.52
C SER A 83 -9.51 -12.31 -6.66
N PRO A 84 -9.27 -11.80 -7.89
CA PRO A 84 -10.07 -12.16 -9.06
C PRO A 84 -10.13 -13.67 -9.33
N GLN A 85 -9.04 -14.39 -9.06
CA GLN A 85 -8.96 -15.83 -9.27
C GLN A 85 -9.87 -16.60 -8.31
N ALA A 86 -9.92 -16.18 -7.04
CA ALA A 86 -10.79 -16.79 -6.03
C ALA A 86 -12.27 -16.44 -6.27
N LYS A 87 -12.57 -15.22 -6.70
CA LYS A 87 -13.94 -14.81 -7.08
C LYS A 87 -14.53 -15.70 -8.18
N ARG A 88 -13.73 -16.06 -9.19
CA ARG A 88 -14.15 -17.04 -10.22
C ARG A 88 -14.43 -18.44 -9.68
N ARG A 89 -13.93 -18.78 -8.48
CA ARG A 89 -14.20 -20.05 -7.77
C ARG A 89 -15.41 -19.94 -6.82
N GLY A 90 -16.16 -18.86 -6.86
CA GLY A 90 -17.34 -18.64 -6.01
C GLY A 90 -17.07 -17.97 -4.67
N TRP A 91 -15.87 -17.41 -4.46
CA TRP A 91 -15.59 -16.58 -3.29
C TRP A 91 -16.10 -15.14 -3.47
N GLY A 92 -16.43 -14.49 -2.36
CA GLY A 92 -16.98 -13.14 -2.33
C GLY A 92 -18.49 -13.10 -2.04
N PRO A 93 -19.06 -11.89 -1.89
CA PRO A 93 -20.46 -11.75 -1.53
C PRO A 93 -21.37 -12.27 -2.64
N LYS A 94 -22.31 -13.15 -2.27
CA LYS A 94 -23.40 -13.56 -3.17
C LYS A 94 -24.31 -12.36 -3.39
N GLN A 95 -24.46 -11.93 -4.64
CA GLN A 95 -25.50 -10.99 -5.02
C GLN A 95 -26.75 -11.79 -5.40
N GLU A 96 -27.82 -11.65 -4.63
CA GLU A 96 -29.14 -12.07 -5.08
C GLU A 96 -29.66 -11.02 -6.05
N ILE A 97 -29.86 -11.41 -7.31
CA ILE A 97 -30.50 -10.57 -8.31
C ILE A 97 -32.00 -10.88 -8.23
N GLU A 98 -32.78 -9.98 -7.64
CA GLU A 98 -34.24 -10.08 -7.67
C GLU A 98 -34.74 -9.74 -9.08
N HIS A 99 -35.29 -10.74 -9.78
CA HIS A 99 -36.01 -10.53 -11.04
C HIS A 99 -37.51 -10.29 -10.73
N SER A 100 -37.90 -9.04 -10.49
CA SER A 100 -39.33 -8.66 -10.44
C SER A 100 -39.86 -8.41 -11.85
N GLY A 101 -40.13 -9.49 -12.58
CA GLY A 101 -40.86 -9.43 -13.85
C GLY A 101 -42.33 -9.08 -13.59
N LYS A 102 -42.74 -7.85 -13.91
CA LYS A 102 -44.15 -7.45 -13.92
C LYS A 102 -44.80 -8.15 -15.12
N GLY A 103 -45.58 -9.20 -14.87
CA GLY A 103 -46.40 -9.83 -15.89
C GLY A 103 -47.39 -8.82 -16.45
N GLU A 104 -47.27 -8.51 -17.75
CA GLU A 104 -48.33 -7.85 -18.48
C GLU A 104 -49.42 -8.90 -18.74
N ASP A 105 -50.41 -8.92 -17.85
CA ASP A 105 -51.64 -9.68 -18.06
C ASP A 105 -52.41 -9.03 -19.22
N GLY A 106 -52.30 -9.64 -20.40
CA GLY A 106 -53.19 -9.40 -21.52
C GLY A 106 -54.50 -10.17 -21.33
N ALA A 107 -55.60 -9.46 -21.12
CA ALA A 107 -56.97 -9.88 -21.40
C ALA A 107 -57.90 -8.65 -21.51
#